data_AF-A0A077SKH4-F1
#
_entry.id   AF-A0A077SKH4-F1
#
_cell.length_a   1.000
_cell.length_b   1.000
_cell.length_c   1.000
_cell.angle_alpha   90.00
_cell.angle_beta   90.00
_cell.angle_gamma   90.00
#
_symmetry.space_group_name_H-M   'P 1'
#
loop_
_entity.id
_entity.type
_entity.pdbx_description
1 polymer ?
#
loop_
_entity_poly.entity_id
_entity_poly.type
_entity_poly.pdbx_seq_one_letter_code
_entity_poly.pdbx_strand_id
1 'polypeptide(L)'
;SRFGELLMSSGIVLNDCVHWVTFHSGYDFAYLLKLLTCQNLPDTQAGFFNLIKLYFPTVYDIKHLMKFCNSLHGGLNKLAELLEVERFGICHQAGSDSLLTACTFRKLKESFFNGSTEKYAGVLYGL
;
A
#
# COMPACT_ATOMS: atom_id res chain seq x y z
N SER A 1 -0.90 20.78 8.28
CA SER A 1 -2.18 20.61 9.02
C SER A 1 -3.34 20.37 8.08
N ARG A 2 -3.64 21.26 7.13
CA ARG A 2 -4.86 21.18 6.29
C ARG A 2 -5.10 19.86 5.55
N PHE A 3 -4.07 19.28 4.92
CA PHE A 3 -4.22 18.00 4.20
C PHE A 3 -4.64 16.86 5.13
N GLY A 4 -4.06 16.78 6.34
CA GLY A 4 -4.40 15.74 7.32
C GLY A 4 -5.83 15.87 7.84
N GLU A 5 -6.29 17.09 8.09
CA GLU A 5 -7.69 17.36 8.49
C GLU A 5 -8.68 16.90 7.42
N LEU A 6 -8.40 17.21 6.16
CA LEU A 6 -9.24 16.81 5.03
C LEU A 6 -9.20 15.30 4.81
N LEU A 7 -8.02 14.68 4.92
CA LEU A 7 -7.88 13.23 4.81
C LEU A 7 -8.64 12.51 5.93
N MET A 8 -8.56 13.00 7.17
CA MET A 8 -9.27 12.43 8.32
C MET A 8 -10.79 12.45 8.13
N SER A 9 -11.34 13.55 7.59
CA SER A 9 -12.78 13.71 7.40
C SER A 9 -13.31 13.18 6.06
N SER A 10 -12.43 12.70 5.17
CA SER A 10 -12.79 12.23 3.83
C SER A 10 -13.54 10.89 3.79
N GLY A 11 -13.47 10.08 4.86
CA GLY A 11 -13.93 8.70 4.88
C GLY A 11 -12.99 7.69 4.23
N ILE A 12 -11.77 8.09 3.81
CA ILE A 12 -10.75 7.20 3.23
C ILE A 12 -9.96 6.44 4.30
N VAL A 13 -9.78 7.05 5.48
CA VAL A 13 -9.17 6.42 6.67
C VAL A 13 -10.26 5.97 7.63
N LEU A 14 -9.93 5.06 8.56
CA LEU A 14 -10.86 4.53 9.57
C LEU A 14 -12.11 3.88 8.95
N ASN A 15 -11.96 3.27 7.76
CA ASN A 15 -13.07 2.72 6.98
C ASN A 15 -12.71 1.37 6.36
N ASP A 16 -13.37 0.30 6.82
CA ASP A 16 -13.13 -1.07 6.38
C ASP A 16 -13.54 -1.32 4.92
N CYS A 17 -14.42 -0.48 4.36
CA CYS A 17 -14.83 -0.56 2.95
C CYS A 17 -13.73 -0.05 2.00
N VAL A 18 -12.73 0.68 2.52
CA VAL A 18 -11.63 1.24 1.72
C VAL A 18 -10.43 0.30 1.75
N HIS A 19 -9.94 -0.03 0.56
CA HIS A 19 -8.82 -0.94 0.37
C HIS A 19 -7.59 -0.15 -0.07
N TRP A 20 -6.59 -0.08 0.81
CA TRP A 20 -5.32 0.60 0.55
C TRP A 20 -4.36 -0.34 -0.18
N VAL A 21 -3.85 0.09 -1.34
CA VAL A 21 -2.93 -0.69 -2.16
C VAL A 21 -1.61 0.03 -2.23
N THR A 22 -0.52 -0.67 -1.92
CA THR A 22 0.79 -0.07 -1.71
C THR A 22 1.93 -0.97 -2.21
N PHE A 23 3.16 -0.46 -2.25
CA PHE A 23 4.35 -1.24 -2.62
C PHE A 23 5.50 -0.91 -1.66
N HIS A 24 5.87 -1.85 -0.78
CA HIS A 24 6.96 -1.69 0.20
C HIS A 24 6.78 -0.45 1.10
N SER A 25 5.65 -0.41 1.80
CA SER A 25 5.02 0.84 2.24
C SER A 25 5.21 1.22 3.71
N GLY A 26 6.19 0.61 4.40
CA GLY A 26 6.48 0.92 5.80
C GLY A 26 6.70 2.43 6.03
N TYR A 27 7.51 3.07 5.18
CA TYR A 27 7.75 4.52 5.25
C TYR A 27 6.54 5.35 4.82
N ASP A 28 5.82 4.93 3.78
CA ASP A 28 4.64 5.65 3.28
C ASP A 28 3.58 5.80 4.38
N PHE A 29 3.28 4.70 5.07
CA PHE A 29 2.34 4.73 6.18
C PHE A 29 2.90 5.43 7.41
N ALA A 30 4.20 5.37 7.69
CA ALA A 30 4.82 6.15 8.75
C ALA A 30 4.62 7.66 8.54
N TYR A 31 4.80 8.15 7.31
CA TYR A 31 4.51 9.54 6.97
C TYR A 31 3.03 9.89 7.12
N LEU A 32 2.12 9.03 6.64
CA LEU A 32 0.68 9.25 6.78
C LEU A 32 0.22 9.24 8.25
N LEU A 33 0.69 8.30 9.06
CA LEU A 33 0.38 8.26 10.49
C LEU A 33 0.90 9.50 11.21
N LYS A 34 2.14 9.93 10.94
CA LYS A 34 2.68 11.18 11.50
C LYS A 34 1.82 12.39 11.11
N LEU A 35 1.33 12.41 9.87
CA LEU A 35 0.49 13.49 9.35
C LEU A 35 -0.92 13.49 9.95
N LEU A 36 -1.52 12.31 10.19
CA LEU A 36 -2.87 12.15 10.72
C LEU A 36 -2.93 12.33 12.24
N THR A 37 -1.90 11.86 12.95
CA THR A 37 -1.86 11.90 14.42
C THR A 37 -1.20 13.17 14.94
N CYS A 38 -0.33 13.80 14.15
CA CYS A 38 0.55 14.88 14.61
C CYS A 38 1.37 14.50 15.85
N GLN A 39 1.64 13.20 16.05
CA GLN A 39 2.44 12.66 17.15
C GLN A 39 3.73 12.01 16.65
N ASN A 40 4.62 11.69 17.58
CA ASN A 40 5.72 10.76 17.31
C ASN A 40 5.16 9.38 16.96
N LEU A 41 5.89 8.65 16.12
CA LEU A 41 5.54 7.26 15.82
C LEU A 41 5.77 6.38 17.07
N PRO A 42 5.03 5.27 17.20
CA PRO A 42 5.26 4.34 18.30
C PRO A 42 6.70 3.80 18.31
N ASP A 43 7.28 3.65 19.50
CA ASP A 43 8.63 3.10 19.68
C ASP A 43 8.72 1.59 19.43
N THR A 44 7.56 0.93 19.28
CA THR A 44 7.48 -0.50 19.03
C THR A 44 6.77 -0.79 17.73
N GLN A 45 7.23 -1.84 17.04
CA GLN A 45 6.59 -2.33 15.83
C GLN A 45 5.12 -2.72 16.08
N ALA A 46 4.82 -3.37 17.21
CA ALA A 46 3.44 -3.71 17.57
C ALA A 46 2.54 -2.47 17.70
N GLY A 47 3.06 -1.40 18.34
CA GLY A 47 2.35 -0.12 18.41
C GLY A 47 2.09 0.49 17.03
N PHE A 48 3.08 0.42 16.13
CA PHE A 48 2.93 0.87 14.74
C PHE A 48 1.82 0.10 14.02
N PHE A 49 1.83 -1.23 14.07
CA PHE A 49 0.78 -2.06 13.43
C PHE A 49 -0.61 -1.86 14.05
N ASN A 50 -0.71 -1.56 15.35
CA ASN A 50 -1.99 -1.20 15.97
C ASN A 50 -2.57 0.08 15.34
N LEU A 51 -1.73 1.09 15.08
CA LEU A 51 -2.18 2.30 14.38
C LEU A 51 -2.50 2.03 12.91
N ILE A 52 -1.71 1.21 12.22
CA ILE A 52 -2.02 0.81 10.83
C ILE A 52 -3.39 0.16 10.76
N LYS A 53 -3.65 -0.85 11.61
CA LYS A 53 -4.93 -1.56 11.63
C LYS A 53 -6.11 -0.63 11.95
N LEU A 54 -5.90 0.38 12.79
CA LEU A 54 -6.93 1.35 13.13
C LEU A 54 -7.23 2.28 11.94
N TYR A 55 -6.22 2.98 11.42
CA TYR A 55 -6.41 4.02 10.40
C TYR A 55 -6.59 3.46 8.98
N PHE A 56 -6.01 2.29 8.69
CA PHE A 56 -6.00 1.64 7.38
C PHE A 56 -6.38 0.15 7.56
N PRO A 57 -7.66 -0.16 7.81
CA PRO A 57 -8.06 -1.51 8.23
C PRO A 57 -7.78 -2.59 7.18
N THR A 58 -7.87 -2.23 5.90
CA THR A 58 -7.63 -3.13 4.77
C THR A 58 -6.48 -2.62 3.91
N VAL A 59 -5.30 -3.24 4.04
CA VAL A 59 -4.08 -2.86 3.32
C VAL A 59 -3.52 -4.06 2.56
N TYR A 60 -3.10 -3.85 1.32
CA TYR A 60 -2.31 -4.79 0.53
C TYR A 60 -0.97 -4.18 0.17
N ASP A 61 0.12 -4.81 0.60
CA ASP A 61 1.47 -4.51 0.12
C ASP A 61 1.81 -5.48 -1.02
N ILE A 62 1.91 -4.94 -2.24
CA ILE A 62 2.27 -5.69 -3.45
C ILE A 62 3.61 -6.41 -3.26
N LYS A 63 4.59 -5.79 -2.59
CA LYS A 63 5.90 -6.39 -2.39
C LYS A 63 5.81 -7.62 -1.47
N HIS A 64 4.87 -7.63 -0.52
CA HIS A 64 4.54 -8.81 0.26
C HIS A 64 3.85 -9.88 -0.61
N LEU A 65 2.85 -9.50 -1.41
CA LEU A 65 2.13 -10.42 -2.29
C LEU A 65 3.06 -11.15 -3.30
N MET A 66 4.06 -10.45 -3.83
CA MET A 66 5.06 -11.04 -4.73
C MET A 66 5.75 -12.28 -4.13
N LYS A 67 5.89 -12.39 -2.80
CA LYS A 67 6.48 -13.57 -2.14
C LYS A 67 5.72 -14.87 -2.41
N PHE A 68 4.45 -14.77 -2.78
CA PHE A 68 3.56 -15.90 -3.07
C PHE A 68 3.38 -16.14 -4.57
N CYS A 69 4.06 -15.36 -5.41
CA CYS A 69 4.02 -15.47 -6.85
C CYS A 69 5.37 -15.98 -7.34
N ASN A 70 5.42 -17.26 -7.74
CA ASN A 70 6.63 -17.82 -8.36
C ASN A 70 7.01 -16.95 -9.57
N SER A 71 8.30 -16.62 -9.68
CA SER A 71 8.93 -15.78 -10.73
C SER A 71 8.88 -14.25 -10.59
N LEU A 72 8.06 -13.67 -9.71
CA LEU A 72 7.98 -12.20 -9.57
C LEU A 72 9.05 -11.65 -8.60
N HIS A 73 9.90 -10.75 -9.08
CA HIS A 73 11.00 -10.16 -8.30
C HIS A 73 11.31 -8.72 -8.78
N GLY A 74 12.19 -8.02 -8.06
CA GLY A 74 12.59 -6.65 -8.39
C GLY A 74 11.67 -5.57 -7.81
N GLY A 75 11.83 -4.33 -8.31
CA GLY A 75 11.03 -3.16 -7.91
C GLY A 75 9.71 -3.03 -8.67
N LEU A 76 8.92 -2.00 -8.33
CA LEU A 76 7.59 -1.77 -8.92
C LEU A 76 7.63 -1.68 -10.46
N ASN A 77 8.61 -0.97 -11.03
CA ASN A 77 8.76 -0.88 -12.49
C ASN A 77 8.98 -2.24 -13.15
N LYS A 78 9.83 -3.09 -12.56
CA LYS A 78 10.11 -4.42 -13.11
C LYS A 78 8.87 -5.31 -13.00
N LEU A 79 8.16 -5.23 -11.88
CA LEU A 79 6.89 -5.94 -11.73
C LEU A 79 5.86 -5.49 -12.77
N ALA A 80 5.73 -4.17 -12.99
CA ALA A 80 4.82 -3.64 -14.00
C ALA A 80 5.18 -4.12 -15.42
N GLU A 81 6.46 -4.11 -15.77
CA GLU A 81 6.96 -4.67 -17.03
C GLU A 81 6.59 -6.16 -17.19
N LEU A 82 6.83 -6.98 -16.16
CA LEU A 82 6.51 -8.40 -16.16
C LEU A 82 4.99 -8.69 -16.26
N LEU A 83 4.16 -7.77 -15.80
CA LEU A 83 2.70 -7.87 -15.86
C LEU A 83 2.09 -7.08 -17.03
N GLU A 84 2.92 -6.58 -17.94
CA GLU A 84 2.53 -5.80 -19.12
C GLU A 84 1.64 -4.59 -18.75
N VAL A 85 2.03 -3.88 -17.69
CA VAL A 85 1.36 -2.66 -17.23
C VAL A 85 2.16 -1.43 -17.63
N GLU A 86 1.56 -0.58 -18.46
CA GLU A 86 2.16 0.68 -18.89
C GLU A 86 2.13 1.73 -17.77
N ARG A 87 3.22 2.49 -17.66
CA ARG A 87 3.31 3.65 -16.78
C ARG A 87 2.79 4.89 -17.47
N PHE A 88 1.92 5.62 -16.77
CA PHE A 88 1.52 6.98 -17.13
C PHE A 88 2.19 8.00 -16.21
N GLY A 89 2.88 8.98 -16.79
CA GLY A 89 3.65 10.00 -16.06
C GLY A 89 5.11 9.62 -15.80
N ILE A 90 5.80 10.45 -15.03
CA ILE A 90 7.25 10.35 -14.80
C ILE A 90 7.53 9.43 -13.59
N CYS A 91 8.47 8.51 -13.75
CA CYS A 91 8.94 7.65 -12.67
C CYS A 91 9.49 8.46 -11.49
N HIS A 92 9.32 7.97 -10.26
CA HIS A 92 9.72 8.65 -9.02
C HIS A 92 8.92 9.93 -8.71
N GLN A 93 7.72 10.05 -9.28
CA GLN A 93 6.70 10.96 -8.79
C GLN A 93 5.59 10.17 -8.12
N ALA A 94 5.24 10.54 -6.88
CA ALA A 94 4.28 9.80 -6.07
C ALA A 94 2.94 9.57 -6.79
N GLY A 95 2.46 10.52 -7.59
CA GLY A 95 1.24 10.35 -8.39
C GLY A 95 1.36 9.28 -9.48
N SER A 96 2.42 9.32 -10.29
CA SER A 96 2.68 8.30 -11.32
C SER A 96 2.92 6.93 -10.70
N ASP A 97 3.69 6.86 -9.61
CA ASP A 97 3.98 5.62 -8.89
C ASP A 97 2.72 5.03 -8.23
N SER A 98 1.83 5.86 -7.68
CA SER A 98 0.56 5.41 -7.09
C SER A 98 -0.37 4.83 -8.15
N LEU A 99 -0.47 5.47 -9.32
CA LEU A 99 -1.25 4.96 -10.43
C LEU A 99 -0.69 3.62 -10.94
N LEU A 100 0.64 3.53 -11.11
CA LEU A 100 1.28 2.28 -11.51
C LEU A 100 1.05 1.17 -10.48
N THR A 101 1.15 1.50 -9.19
CA THR A 101 0.87 0.58 -8.07
C THR A 101 -0.54 0.01 -8.15
N ALA A 102 -1.56 0.86 -8.32
CA ALA A 102 -2.95 0.43 -8.41
C ALA A 102 -3.21 -0.47 -9.65
N CYS A 103 -2.73 -0.07 -10.83
CA CYS A 103 -2.88 -0.85 -12.05
C CYS A 103 -2.17 -2.21 -11.96
N THR A 104 -0.96 -2.23 -11.38
CA THR A 104 -0.14 -3.44 -11.20
C THR A 104 -0.81 -4.39 -10.21
N PHE A 105 -1.34 -3.90 -9.10
CA PHE A 105 -2.09 -4.73 -8.15
C PHE A 105 -3.30 -5.41 -8.79
N ARG A 106 -4.07 -4.68 -9.62
CA ARG A 106 -5.23 -5.26 -10.30
C ARG A 106 -4.83 -6.45 -11.19
N LYS A 107 -3.79 -6.28 -12.01
CA LYS A 107 -3.25 -7.36 -12.86
C LYS A 107 -2.68 -8.52 -12.06
N LEU A 108 -1.96 -8.22 -10.98
CA LEU A 108 -1.41 -9.23 -10.07
C LEU A 108 -2.52 -10.07 -9.43
N LYS A 109 -3.57 -9.41 -8.91
CA LYS A 109 -4.73 -10.04 -8.28
C LYS A 109 -5.48 -10.96 -9.24
N GLU A 110 -5.69 -10.52 -10.47
CA GLU A 110 -6.33 -11.33 -11.53
C GLU A 110 -5.47 -12.54 -11.91
N SER A 111 -4.16 -12.34 -12.09
CA SER A 111 -3.29 -13.36 -12.72
C SER A 111 -2.73 -14.41 -11.76
N PHE A 112 -2.49 -14.06 -10.49
CA PHE A 112 -1.82 -14.95 -9.52
C PHE A 112 -2.69 -15.36 -8.34
N PHE A 113 -3.79 -14.66 -8.11
CA PHE A 113 -4.61 -14.83 -6.90
C PHE A 113 -6.08 -15.18 -7.19
N ASN A 114 -6.43 -15.46 -8.46
CA ASN A 114 -7.80 -15.77 -8.88
C ASN A 114 -8.83 -14.75 -8.36
N GLY A 115 -8.44 -13.48 -8.25
CA GLY A 115 -9.32 -12.43 -7.74
C GLY A 115 -9.51 -12.38 -6.22
N SER A 116 -8.80 -13.19 -5.42
CA SER A 116 -8.92 -13.19 -3.95
C SER A 116 -7.57 -12.95 -3.25
N THR A 117 -7.45 -11.82 -2.58
CA THR A 117 -6.22 -11.40 -1.88
C THR A 117 -6.42 -11.25 -0.37
N GLU A 118 -7.63 -11.46 0.14
CA GLU A 118 -8.07 -11.09 1.49
C GLU A 118 -7.21 -11.75 2.58
N LYS A 119 -6.73 -12.99 2.35
CA LYS A 119 -5.84 -13.70 3.28
C LYS A 119 -4.45 -13.07 3.48
N TYR A 120 -4.08 -12.11 2.63
CA TYR A 120 -2.78 -11.41 2.67
C TYR A 120 -2.91 -9.97 3.15
N ALA A 121 -4.10 -9.53 3.54
CA ALA A 121 -4.34 -8.17 4.00
C ALA A 121 -3.61 -7.89 5.33
N GLY A 122 -3.21 -6.63 5.52
CA GLY A 122 -2.65 -6.14 6.79
C GLY A 122 -1.17 -6.45 7.03
N VAL A 123 -0.47 -7.05 6.06
CA VAL A 123 0.97 -7.32 6.16
C VAL A 123 1.75 -6.32 5.32
N LEU A 124 2.76 -5.69 5.93
CA LEU A 124 3.68 -4.77 5.25
C LEU A 124 4.99 -5.49 4.97
N TYR A 125 5.58 -5.30 3.79
CA TYR A 125 6.83 -5.97 3.47
C TYR A 125 7.97 -5.46 4.35
N GLY A 126 8.69 -6.38 4.99
CA GLY A 126 9.91 -6.08 5.76
C GLY A 126 9.67 -5.65 7.21
N LEU A 127 8.41 -5.65 7.65
CA LEU A 127 8.00 -5.42 9.03
C LEU A 127 7.23 -6.64 9.54
#